data_AF-A0A3E2HCB3-F1
#
_entry.id   AF-A0A3E2HCB3-F1
#
_cell.length_a   1.000
_cell.length_b   1.000
_cell.length_c   1.000
_cell.angle_alpha   90.00
_cell.angle_beta   90.00
_cell.angle_gamma   90.00
#
_symmetry.space_group_name_H-M   'P 1'
#
loop_
_entity.id
_entity.type
_entity.pdbx_description
1 polymer ?
#
loop_
_entity_poly.entity_id
_entity_poly.type
_entity_poly.pdbx_seq_one_letter_code
_entity_poly.pdbx_strand_id
1 'polypeptide(L)'
;MGFSILPQLAPFPQAAWRTHIAPEEWKACLSAWLSLLESHLSLKDPEFAEISAKDESLVNFLKSFNAEMSAVHSDSLIIGSPELKKLREKAFILCARLQGLQSAPSLLLQWQFLADLSRHYGKIRASTLLSFVWSHHSDSIEASLASIKAFLIKQFDADISGDLKTVESKLRHLNSLLYISPDAAAFFYGWN
;
A
#
# COMPACT_ATOMS: atom_id res chain seq x y z
N MET A 1 -3.27 -17.76 -28.50
CA MET A 1 -2.38 -17.49 -27.36
C MET A 1 -3.27 -17.45 -26.14
N GLY A 2 -3.14 -18.40 -25.22
CA GLY A 2 -4.00 -18.45 -24.03
C GLY A 2 -3.51 -17.42 -23.02
N PHE A 3 -4.37 -16.50 -22.59
CA PHE A 3 -4.09 -15.70 -21.41
C PHE A 3 -3.98 -16.65 -20.22
N SER A 4 -2.79 -16.77 -19.64
CA SER A 4 -2.58 -17.52 -18.40
C SER A 4 -3.28 -16.76 -17.28
N ILE A 5 -4.50 -17.16 -16.93
CA ILE A 5 -5.23 -16.61 -15.79
C ILE A 5 -4.52 -17.10 -14.53
N LEU A 6 -3.91 -16.19 -13.79
CA LEU A 6 -3.34 -16.51 -12.48
C LEU A 6 -4.47 -16.67 -11.45
N PRO A 7 -4.31 -17.57 -10.46
CA PRO A 7 -5.28 -17.70 -9.38
C PRO A 7 -5.42 -16.39 -8.59
N GLN A 8 -6.65 -16.10 -8.14
CA GLN A 8 -6.93 -14.91 -7.34
C GLN A 8 -6.21 -14.94 -5.99
N LEU A 9 -5.72 -13.78 -5.55
CA LEU A 9 -5.14 -13.60 -4.22
C LEU A 9 -6.23 -13.31 -3.20
N ALA A 10 -6.26 -14.09 -2.12
CA ALA A 10 -7.01 -13.71 -0.93
C ALA A 10 -6.36 -12.48 -0.27
N PRO A 11 -7.14 -11.51 0.25
CA PRO A 11 -6.60 -10.40 1.04
C PRO A 11 -5.79 -10.87 2.25
N PHE A 12 -4.82 -10.06 2.68
CA PHE A 12 -4.06 -10.38 3.88
C PHE A 12 -4.95 -10.20 5.12
N PRO A 13 -4.98 -11.18 6.04
CA PRO A 13 -5.96 -11.19 7.13
C PRO A 13 -5.66 -10.16 8.20
N GLN A 14 -6.73 -9.58 8.72
CA GLN A 14 -6.69 -8.66 9.85
C GLN A 14 -6.09 -9.31 11.10
N ALA A 15 -5.43 -8.52 11.93
CA ALA A 15 -4.80 -8.99 13.19
C ALA A 15 -5.73 -9.86 14.05
N ALA A 16 -7.01 -9.49 14.17
CA ALA A 16 -8.01 -10.24 14.95
C ALA A 16 -8.28 -11.66 14.40
N TRP A 17 -8.10 -11.87 13.09
CA TRP A 17 -8.32 -13.16 12.45
C TRP A 17 -7.07 -14.03 12.48
N ARG A 18 -5.88 -13.42 12.48
CA ARG A 18 -4.59 -14.15 12.49
C ARG A 18 -4.42 -15.05 13.71
N THR A 19 -5.02 -14.71 14.85
CA THR A 19 -5.00 -15.53 16.07
C THR A 19 -5.84 -16.80 15.97
N HIS A 20 -6.74 -16.90 14.98
CA HIS A 20 -7.60 -18.05 14.77
C HIS A 20 -7.08 -19.01 13.69
N ILE A 21 -6.00 -18.66 12.98
CA ILE A 21 -5.40 -19.49 11.94
C ILE A 21 -4.39 -20.42 12.59
N ALA A 22 -4.48 -21.72 12.33
CA ALA A 22 -3.51 -22.67 12.87
C ALA A 22 -2.10 -22.39 12.27
N PRO A 23 -1.00 -22.65 13.00
CA PRO A 23 0.35 -22.36 12.49
C PRO A 23 0.68 -22.98 11.13
N GLU A 24 0.23 -24.21 10.89
CA GLU A 24 0.44 -24.89 9.61
C GLU A 24 -0.40 -24.28 8.47
N GLU A 25 -1.63 -23.86 8.76
CA GLU A 25 -2.48 -23.13 7.80
C GLU A 25 -1.87 -21.78 7.47
N TRP A 26 -1.34 -21.06 8.47
CA TRP A 26 -0.66 -19.79 8.28
C TRP A 26 0.55 -19.93 7.35
N LYS A 27 1.36 -20.98 7.57
CA LYS A 27 2.52 -21.30 6.71
C LYS A 27 2.09 -21.64 5.29
N ALA A 28 1.00 -22.40 5.12
CA ALA A 28 0.44 -22.69 3.82
C ALA A 28 -0.05 -21.41 3.09
N CYS A 29 -0.73 -20.51 3.80
CA CYS A 29 -1.14 -19.20 3.26
C CYS A 29 0.06 -18.35 2.82
N LEU A 30 1.10 -18.23 3.67
CA LEU A 30 2.33 -17.51 3.32
C LEU A 30 2.99 -18.07 2.06
N SER A 31 3.04 -19.40 1.95
CA SER A 31 3.64 -20.08 0.81
C SER A 31 2.81 -19.84 -0.46
N ALA A 32 1.48 -19.92 -0.37
CA ALA A 32 0.57 -19.67 -1.48
C ALA A 32 0.65 -18.22 -1.98
N TRP A 33 0.58 -17.22 -1.09
CA TRP A 33 0.76 -15.82 -1.48
C TRP A 33 2.11 -15.60 -2.13
N LEU A 34 3.19 -16.13 -1.54
CA LEU A 34 4.52 -15.98 -2.08
C LEU A 34 4.64 -16.56 -3.51
N SER A 35 4.12 -17.76 -3.75
CA SER A 35 4.11 -18.38 -5.08
C SER A 35 3.31 -17.56 -6.10
N LEU A 36 2.18 -16.97 -5.71
CA LEU A 36 1.41 -16.08 -6.58
C LEU A 36 2.16 -14.78 -6.88
N LEU A 37 2.75 -14.13 -5.88
CA LEU A 37 3.56 -12.93 -6.11
C LEU A 37 4.75 -13.21 -7.04
N GLU A 38 5.42 -14.35 -6.86
CA GLU A 38 6.52 -14.78 -7.74
C GLU A 38 6.03 -15.07 -9.17
N SER A 39 4.81 -15.60 -9.33
CA SER A 39 4.18 -15.82 -10.63
C SER A 39 3.85 -14.51 -11.35
N HIS A 40 3.31 -13.51 -10.63
CA HIS A 40 3.12 -12.17 -11.22
C HIS A 40 4.45 -11.50 -11.57
N LEU A 41 5.49 -11.67 -10.75
CA LEU A 41 6.80 -11.09 -11.01
C LEU A 41 7.56 -11.75 -12.17
N SER A 42 7.25 -13.00 -12.52
CA SER A 42 7.90 -13.70 -13.63
C SER A 42 7.32 -13.32 -15.01
N LEU A 43 6.14 -12.70 -15.05
CA LEU A 43 5.55 -12.18 -16.28
C LEU A 43 6.44 -11.10 -16.90
N LYS A 44 6.53 -11.07 -18.23
CA LYS A 44 7.21 -9.99 -18.97
C LYS A 44 6.36 -8.72 -18.94
N ASP A 45 6.97 -7.58 -19.21
CA ASP A 45 6.29 -6.28 -19.12
C ASP A 45 4.95 -6.16 -19.87
N PRO A 46 4.78 -6.63 -21.13
CA PRO A 46 3.47 -6.57 -21.78
C PRO A 46 2.43 -7.44 -21.07
N GLU A 47 2.79 -8.67 -20.70
CA GLU A 47 1.90 -9.60 -19.98
C GLU A 47 1.59 -9.10 -18.57
N PHE A 48 2.55 -8.48 -17.90
CA PHE A 48 2.38 -7.90 -16.57
C PHE A 48 1.38 -6.75 -16.59
N ALA A 49 1.46 -5.87 -17.58
CA ALA A 49 0.50 -4.78 -17.76
C ALA A 49 -0.90 -5.29 -18.13
N GLU A 50 -1.01 -6.38 -18.89
CA GLU A 50 -2.31 -6.93 -19.27
C GLU A 50 -2.97 -7.79 -18.18
N ILE A 51 -2.18 -8.55 -17.41
CA ILE A 51 -2.66 -9.50 -16.42
C ILE A 51 -2.61 -8.86 -15.03
N SER A 52 -1.43 -8.53 -14.52
CA SER A 52 -1.25 -8.09 -13.13
C SER A 52 -1.86 -6.72 -12.84
N ALA A 53 -1.75 -5.77 -13.77
CA ALA A 53 -2.28 -4.42 -13.55
C ALA A 53 -3.83 -4.37 -13.53
N LYS A 54 -4.47 -5.38 -14.14
CA LYS A 54 -5.93 -5.54 -14.19
C LYS A 54 -6.45 -6.53 -13.15
N ASP A 55 -5.56 -7.16 -12.38
CA ASP A 55 -5.92 -8.10 -11.33
C ASP A 55 -6.29 -7.35 -10.04
N GLU A 56 -7.59 -7.17 -9.83
CA GLU A 56 -8.11 -6.54 -8.62
C GLU A 56 -7.75 -7.32 -7.35
N SER A 57 -7.63 -8.65 -7.42
CA SER A 57 -7.29 -9.48 -6.26
C SER A 57 -5.85 -9.23 -5.80
N LEU A 58 -4.92 -9.06 -6.75
CA LEU A 58 -3.55 -8.67 -6.47
C LEU A 58 -3.48 -7.27 -5.83
N VAL A 59 -4.18 -6.29 -6.40
CA VAL A 59 -4.20 -4.92 -5.87
C VAL A 59 -4.80 -4.87 -4.46
N ASN A 60 -5.88 -5.61 -4.22
CA ASN A 60 -6.52 -5.71 -2.91
C ASN A 60 -5.65 -6.45 -1.88
N PHE A 61 -4.93 -7.49 -2.30
CA PHE A 61 -3.93 -8.14 -1.46
C PHE A 61 -2.82 -7.16 -1.07
N LEU A 62 -2.21 -6.44 -2.02
CA LEU A 62 -1.14 -5.48 -1.72
C LEU A 62 -1.62 -4.38 -0.78
N LYS A 63 -2.86 -3.88 -0.97
CA LYS A 63 -3.49 -2.90 -0.09
C LYS A 63 -3.66 -3.42 1.33
N SER A 64 -4.33 -4.57 1.49
CA SER A 64 -4.57 -5.17 2.82
C SER A 64 -3.26 -5.56 3.52
N PHE A 65 -2.29 -6.09 2.77
CA PHE A 65 -0.98 -6.44 3.29
C PHE A 65 -0.23 -5.21 3.83
N ASN A 66 -0.18 -4.11 3.07
CA ASN A 66 0.49 -2.90 3.53
C ASN A 66 -0.21 -2.25 4.72
N ALA A 67 -1.55 -2.21 4.74
CA ALA A 67 -2.31 -1.68 5.87
C ALA A 67 -2.08 -2.49 7.16
N GLU A 68 -2.12 -3.82 7.07
CA GLU A 68 -1.88 -4.67 8.22
C GLU A 68 -0.43 -4.61 8.70
N MET A 69 0.54 -4.53 7.79
CA MET A 69 1.95 -4.45 8.17
C MET A 69 2.37 -3.06 8.66
N SER A 70 1.69 -1.99 8.22
CA SER A 70 1.90 -0.64 8.74
C SER A 70 1.37 -0.47 10.17
N ALA A 71 0.32 -1.21 10.53
CA ALA A 71 -0.31 -1.14 11.84
C ALA A 71 0.46 -1.88 12.95
N VAL A 72 1.30 -2.85 12.58
CA VAL A 72 2.03 -3.69 13.55
C VAL A 72 3.23 -2.93 14.13
N HIS A 73 3.39 -2.98 15.45
CA HIS A 73 4.58 -2.48 16.13
C HIS A 73 5.74 -3.47 15.96
N SER A 74 6.95 -2.95 15.78
CA SER A 74 8.17 -3.69 15.38
C SER A 74 8.52 -4.93 16.22
N ASP A 75 7.94 -5.10 17.41
CA ASP A 75 8.26 -6.17 18.36
C ASP A 75 7.37 -7.43 18.25
N SER A 76 6.47 -7.54 17.27
CA SER A 76 5.67 -8.78 17.14
C SER A 76 6.49 -9.93 16.53
N LEU A 77 6.56 -11.06 17.23
CA LEU A 77 7.27 -12.29 16.82
C LEU A 77 6.85 -12.81 15.43
N ILE A 78 5.63 -12.48 14.99
CA ILE A 78 5.08 -12.85 13.68
C ILE A 78 5.84 -12.20 12.52
N ILE A 79 6.38 -10.97 12.71
CA ILE A 79 7.17 -10.23 11.71
C ILE A 79 8.55 -10.89 11.46
N GLY A 80 9.01 -11.73 12.39
CA GLY A 80 10.35 -12.32 12.34
C GLY A 80 10.53 -13.45 11.31
N SER A 81 9.44 -14.08 10.86
CA SER A 81 9.53 -15.29 10.02
C SER A 81 10.22 -15.02 8.66
N PRO A 82 11.13 -15.90 8.21
CA PRO A 82 11.80 -15.76 6.92
C PRO A 82 10.84 -15.64 5.73
N GLU A 83 9.73 -16.39 5.76
CA GLU A 83 8.71 -16.40 4.72
C GLU A 83 7.98 -15.06 4.63
N LEU A 84 7.62 -14.45 5.76
CA LEU A 84 6.97 -13.14 5.77
C LEU A 84 7.94 -12.03 5.33
N LYS A 85 9.24 -12.13 5.67
CA LYS A 85 10.26 -11.22 5.15
C LYS A 85 10.38 -11.31 3.63
N LYS A 86 10.38 -12.53 3.08
CA LYS A 86 10.41 -12.77 1.64
C LYS A 86 9.13 -12.25 0.97
N LEU A 87 7.96 -12.50 1.58
CA LEU A 87 6.68 -11.98 1.10
C LEU A 87 6.67 -10.45 1.07
N ARG A 88 7.17 -9.81 2.15
CA ARG A 88 7.31 -8.36 2.25
C ARG A 88 8.17 -7.78 1.13
N GLU A 89 9.30 -8.42 0.83
CA GLU A 89 10.19 -8.04 -0.26
C GLU A 89 9.51 -8.17 -1.62
N LYS A 90 8.89 -9.31 -1.92
CA LYS A 90 8.19 -9.54 -3.19
C LYS A 90 7.01 -8.59 -3.38
N ALA A 91 6.24 -8.33 -2.32
CA ALA A 91 5.16 -7.35 -2.33
C ALA A 91 5.67 -5.94 -2.64
N PHE A 92 6.83 -5.54 -2.09
CA PHE A 92 7.43 -4.24 -2.40
C PHE A 92 7.79 -4.11 -3.88
N ILE A 93 8.44 -5.13 -4.44
CA ILE A 93 8.82 -5.16 -5.86
C ILE A 93 7.57 -5.08 -6.74
N LEU A 94 6.49 -5.79 -6.37
CA LEU A 94 5.22 -5.71 -7.09
C LEU A 94 4.57 -4.33 -7.00
N CYS A 95 4.57 -3.69 -5.83
CA CYS A 95 4.09 -2.31 -5.69
C CYS A 95 4.87 -1.39 -6.63
N ALA A 96 6.21 -1.46 -6.58
CA ALA A 96 7.07 -0.63 -7.42
C ALA A 96 6.83 -0.87 -8.92
N ARG A 97 6.69 -2.14 -9.33
CA ARG A 97 6.45 -2.49 -10.74
C ARG A 97 5.08 -2.02 -11.22
N LEU A 98 4.02 -2.20 -10.41
CA LEU A 98 2.66 -1.74 -10.74
C LEU A 98 2.57 -0.21 -10.80
N GLN A 99 3.20 0.48 -9.85
CA GLN A 99 3.22 1.94 -9.78
C GLN A 99 4.15 2.58 -10.82
N GLY A 100 5.01 1.79 -11.48
CA GLY A 100 5.83 2.25 -12.61
C GLY A 100 5.16 2.08 -13.97
N LEU A 101 3.95 1.51 -14.03
CA LEU A 101 3.18 1.43 -15.27
C LEU A 101 2.55 2.78 -15.58
N GLN A 102 2.50 3.15 -16.87
CA GLN A 102 1.81 4.36 -17.32
C GLN A 102 0.34 4.40 -16.84
N SER A 103 -0.31 3.24 -16.78
CA SER A 103 -1.68 3.07 -16.25
C SER A 103 -1.65 2.29 -14.94
N ALA A 104 -0.98 2.84 -13.92
CA ALA A 104 -0.92 2.25 -12.59
C ALA A 104 -2.33 2.14 -11.96
N PRO A 105 -2.63 1.06 -11.20
CA PRO A 105 -3.90 0.92 -10.51
C PRO A 105 -4.13 2.06 -9.52
N SER A 106 -5.27 2.75 -9.63
CA SER A 106 -5.57 3.96 -8.86
C SER A 106 -5.51 3.76 -7.34
N LEU A 107 -5.92 2.57 -6.84
CA LEU A 107 -5.81 2.20 -5.43
C LEU A 107 -4.38 2.29 -4.88
N LEU A 108 -3.37 2.02 -5.70
CA LEU A 108 -1.96 2.10 -5.31
C LEU A 108 -1.39 3.53 -5.37
N LEU A 109 -2.18 4.49 -5.88
CA LEU A 109 -1.84 5.92 -5.93
C LEU A 109 -2.59 6.72 -4.85
N GLN A 110 -3.49 6.08 -4.10
CA GLN A 110 -4.24 6.72 -3.02
C GLN A 110 -3.33 7.02 -1.82
N TRP A 111 -3.58 8.16 -1.17
CA TRP A 111 -2.74 8.67 -0.08
C TRP A 111 -2.65 7.67 1.08
N GLN A 112 -3.72 6.93 1.36
CA GLN A 112 -3.74 5.90 2.41
C GLN A 112 -2.73 4.80 2.10
N PHE A 113 -2.75 4.28 0.86
CA PHE A 113 -1.83 3.24 0.45
C PHE A 113 -0.38 3.74 0.49
N LEU A 114 -0.12 4.96 0.03
CA LEU A 114 1.22 5.55 0.07
C LEU A 114 1.71 5.79 1.51
N ALA A 115 0.81 6.15 2.43
CA ALA A 115 1.13 6.31 3.84
C ALA A 115 1.39 4.96 4.54
N ASP A 116 0.60 3.93 4.22
CA ASP A 116 0.84 2.56 4.67
C ASP A 116 2.20 2.03 4.17
N LEU A 117 2.50 2.22 2.87
CA LEU A 117 3.77 1.85 2.25
C LEU A 117 4.94 2.59 2.91
N SER A 118 4.78 3.88 3.18
CA SER A 118 5.76 4.73 3.90
C SER A 118 6.12 4.14 5.26
N ARG A 119 5.10 3.84 6.07
CA ARG A 119 5.28 3.29 7.41
C ARG A 119 5.82 1.86 7.38
N HIS A 120 5.35 1.03 6.45
CA HIS A 120 5.71 -0.37 6.35
C HIS A 120 7.15 -0.57 5.88
N TYR A 121 7.63 0.13 4.85
CA TYR A 121 8.97 -0.09 4.27
C TYR A 121 10.06 0.83 4.81
N GLY A 122 9.68 1.87 5.56
CA GLY A 122 10.61 2.81 6.18
C GLY A 122 11.25 3.76 5.17
N LYS A 123 11.94 4.76 5.72
CA LYS A 123 12.37 5.97 4.98
C LYS A 123 13.11 5.66 3.69
N ILE A 124 14.19 4.86 3.73
CA ILE A 124 15.09 4.67 2.59
C ILE A 124 14.39 4.05 1.38
N ARG A 125 13.64 2.96 1.58
CA ARG A 125 12.97 2.25 0.47
C ARG A 125 11.75 3.01 -0.01
N ALA A 126 10.92 3.50 0.92
CA ALA A 126 9.70 4.20 0.58
C ALA A 126 9.99 5.54 -0.10
N SER A 127 10.96 6.34 0.36
CA SER A 127 11.24 7.66 -0.24
C SER A 127 11.62 7.55 -1.71
N THR A 128 12.52 6.61 -2.05
CA THR A 128 12.97 6.41 -3.42
C THR A 128 11.82 6.04 -4.35
N LEU A 129 10.97 5.11 -3.91
CA LEU A 129 9.79 4.73 -4.68
C LEU A 129 8.80 5.90 -4.80
N LEU A 130 8.51 6.61 -3.71
CA LEU A 130 7.57 7.72 -3.71
C LEU A 130 8.00 8.85 -4.64
N SER A 131 9.27 9.24 -4.65
CA SER A 131 9.78 10.26 -5.59
C SER A 131 9.60 9.83 -7.05
N PHE A 132 9.86 8.55 -7.36
CA PHE A 132 9.64 8.01 -8.70
C PHE A 132 8.15 8.03 -9.07
N VAL A 133 7.28 7.50 -8.21
CA VAL A 133 5.83 7.46 -8.49
C VAL A 133 5.26 8.87 -8.62
N TRP A 134 5.72 9.82 -7.81
CA TRP A 134 5.30 11.22 -7.90
C TRP A 134 5.65 11.84 -9.25
N SER A 135 6.85 11.59 -9.78
CA SER A 135 7.27 12.11 -11.09
C SER A 135 6.46 11.59 -12.28
N HIS A 136 5.70 10.50 -12.10
CA HIS A 136 4.91 9.88 -13.16
C HIS A 136 3.39 10.01 -12.95
N HIS A 137 2.94 10.19 -11.71
CA HIS A 137 1.54 10.13 -11.34
C HIS A 137 1.09 11.26 -10.39
N SER A 138 1.78 12.41 -10.42
CA SER A 138 1.49 13.58 -9.57
C SER A 138 0.00 13.92 -9.54
N ASP A 139 -0.65 14.03 -10.70
CA ASP A 139 -2.06 14.46 -10.79
C ASP A 139 -3.01 13.54 -10.00
N SER A 140 -2.79 12.22 -10.09
CA SER A 140 -3.61 11.22 -9.39
C SER A 140 -3.36 11.25 -7.88
N ILE A 141 -2.11 11.43 -7.48
CA ILE A 141 -1.72 11.50 -6.07
C ILE A 141 -2.24 12.81 -5.46
N GLU A 142 -2.05 13.93 -6.13
CA GLU A 142 -2.54 15.24 -5.71
C GLU A 142 -4.06 15.28 -5.62
N ALA A 143 -4.79 14.69 -6.57
CA ALA A 143 -6.25 14.56 -6.46
C ALA A 143 -6.65 13.76 -5.21
N SER A 144 -5.94 12.68 -4.90
CA SER A 144 -6.14 11.91 -3.68
C SER A 144 -5.81 12.73 -2.42
N LEU A 145 -4.72 13.51 -2.42
CA LEU A 145 -4.33 14.36 -1.29
C LEU A 145 -5.26 15.57 -1.11
N ALA A 146 -5.78 16.13 -2.19
CA ALA A 146 -6.77 17.21 -2.17
C ALA A 146 -8.03 16.76 -1.42
N SER A 147 -8.46 15.51 -1.61
CA SER A 147 -9.64 14.97 -0.90
C SER A 147 -9.47 14.96 0.61
N ILE A 148 -8.28 14.60 1.12
CA ILE A 148 -7.99 14.62 2.56
C ILE A 148 -7.73 16.04 3.06
N LYS A 149 -7.09 16.91 2.27
CA LYS A 149 -6.92 18.34 2.60
C LYS A 149 -8.28 19.03 2.77
N ALA A 150 -9.22 18.83 1.84
CA ALA A 150 -10.58 19.35 1.92
C ALA A 150 -11.35 18.80 3.12
N PHE A 151 -11.21 17.49 3.41
CA PHE A 151 -11.78 16.90 4.63
C PHE A 151 -11.25 17.57 5.90
N LEU A 152 -9.92 17.77 6.01
CA LEU A 152 -9.29 18.36 7.19
C LEU A 152 -9.73 19.82 7.38
N ILE A 153 -9.74 20.63 6.31
CA ILE A 153 -10.24 22.01 6.35
C ILE A 153 -11.67 22.04 6.88
N LYS A 154 -12.57 21.24 6.29
CA LYS A 154 -13.97 21.17 6.73
C LYS A 154 -14.10 20.78 8.21
N GLN A 155 -13.29 19.85 8.70
CA GLN A 155 -13.36 19.44 10.11
C GLN A 155 -12.81 20.50 11.06
N PHE A 156 -11.79 21.25 10.66
CA PHE A 156 -11.26 22.36 11.46
C PHE A 156 -12.20 23.58 11.46
N ASP A 157 -12.94 23.81 10.38
CA ASP A 157 -13.97 24.84 10.30
C ASP A 157 -15.24 24.51 11.10
N ALA A 158 -15.44 23.22 11.44
CA ALA A 158 -16.65 22.74 12.12
C ALA A 158 -16.69 23.04 13.64
N ASP A 159 -15.73 23.80 14.18
CA ASP A 159 -15.60 24.14 15.60
C ASP A 159 -15.82 22.90 16.51
N ILE A 160 -16.54 23.01 17.63
CA ILE A 160 -16.73 21.93 18.62
C ILE A 160 -17.55 20.73 18.06
N SER A 161 -18.13 20.83 16.86
CA SER A 161 -18.95 19.77 16.24
C SER A 161 -18.18 18.76 15.38
N GLY A 162 -16.87 18.97 15.19
CA GLY A 162 -16.01 18.10 14.39
C GLY A 162 -15.75 16.72 15.01
N ASP A 163 -15.48 15.72 14.16
CA ASP A 163 -15.04 14.39 14.59
C ASP A 163 -13.54 14.35 14.83
N LEU A 164 -13.13 14.83 16.01
CA LEU A 164 -11.73 14.92 16.41
C LEU A 164 -11.00 13.57 16.34
N LYS A 165 -11.68 12.45 16.64
CA LYS A 165 -11.07 11.11 16.62
C LYS A 165 -10.71 10.70 15.19
N THR A 166 -11.62 10.95 14.24
CA THR A 166 -11.35 10.65 12.83
C THR A 166 -10.27 11.57 12.26
N VAL A 167 -10.26 12.86 12.65
CA VAL A 167 -9.20 13.81 12.27
C VAL A 167 -7.84 13.33 12.78
N GLU A 168 -7.72 13.01 14.07
CA GLU A 168 -6.48 12.53 14.68
C GLU A 168 -5.98 11.25 14.00
N SER A 169 -6.88 10.28 13.76
CA SER A 169 -6.54 9.02 13.08
C SER A 169 -5.99 9.27 11.67
N LYS A 170 -6.65 10.11 10.88
CA LYS A 170 -6.23 10.45 9.52
C LYS A 170 -4.91 11.22 9.51
N LEU A 171 -4.73 12.19 10.39
CA LEU A 171 -3.48 12.95 10.52
C LEU A 171 -2.31 12.04 10.91
N ARG A 172 -2.52 11.13 11.87
CA ARG A 172 -1.48 10.17 12.27
C ARG A 172 -1.06 9.28 11.11
N HIS A 173 -2.02 8.83 10.31
CA HIS A 173 -1.73 8.04 9.12
C HIS A 173 -0.97 8.88 8.08
N LEU A 174 -1.51 10.05 7.73
CA LEU A 174 -0.92 10.98 6.76
C LEU A 174 0.50 11.42 7.14
N ASN A 175 0.79 11.59 8.42
CA ASN A 175 2.10 12.02 8.92
C ASN A 175 3.23 11.09 8.47
N SER A 176 2.97 9.78 8.33
CA SER A 176 3.97 8.83 7.83
C SER A 176 4.38 9.13 6.39
N LEU A 177 3.42 9.54 5.55
CA LEU A 177 3.67 9.94 4.17
C LEU A 177 4.41 11.29 4.11
N LEU A 178 3.93 12.30 4.84
CA LEU A 178 4.53 13.64 4.85
C LEU A 178 5.98 13.64 5.35
N TYR A 179 6.29 12.77 6.31
CA TYR A 179 7.65 12.63 6.83
C TYR A 179 8.63 12.02 5.81
N ILE A 180 8.14 11.15 4.91
CA ILE A 180 8.99 10.40 3.98
C ILE A 180 9.04 11.05 2.59
N SER A 181 7.95 11.69 2.13
CA SER A 181 7.82 12.32 0.82
C SER A 181 7.83 13.85 0.93
N PRO A 182 8.93 14.51 0.50
CA PRO A 182 8.98 15.96 0.40
C PRO A 182 7.90 16.54 -0.51
N ASP A 183 7.58 15.85 -1.62
CA ASP A 183 6.56 16.27 -2.58
C ASP A 183 5.16 16.30 -1.94
N ALA A 184 4.81 15.26 -1.17
CA ALA A 184 3.57 15.22 -0.42
C ALA A 184 3.52 16.34 0.64
N ALA A 185 4.62 16.60 1.33
CA ALA A 185 4.70 17.72 2.27
C ALA A 185 4.51 19.07 1.56
N ALA A 186 5.19 19.27 0.42
CA ALA A 186 5.11 20.49 -0.38
C ALA A 186 3.67 20.77 -0.86
N PHE A 187 2.90 19.74 -1.23
CA PHE A 187 1.48 19.88 -1.59
C PHE A 187 0.61 20.51 -0.46
N PHE A 188 0.94 20.23 0.81
CA PHE A 188 0.23 20.84 1.94
C PHE A 188 0.74 22.23 2.29
N TYR A 189 2.02 22.53 2.07
CA TYR A 189 2.59 23.87 2.26
C TYR A 189 2.24 24.86 1.14
N GLY A 190 2.09 24.36 -0.09
CA GLY A 190 1.72 25.15 -1.25
C GLY A 190 0.28 25.62 -1.18
N TRP A 191 0.09 26.94 -1.19
CA TRP A 191 -1.17 27.57 -1.55
C TRP A 191 -1.20 27.66 -3.08
N ASN A 192 -1.83 26.68 -3.72
CA ASN A 192 -2.30 26.80 -5.10
C ASN A 192 -3.82 26.97 -5.08
#